data_AF-A0A924MPA2-F1
#
_entry.id   AF-A0A924MPA2-F1
#
_cell.length_a   1.000
_cell.length_b   1.000
_cell.length_c   1.000
_cell.angle_alpha   90.00
_cell.angle_beta   90.00
_cell.angle_gamma   90.00
#
_symmetry.space_group_name_H-M   'P 1'
#
loop_
_entity.id
_entity.type
_entity.pdbx_description
1 polymer ?
#
loop_
_entity_poly.entity_id
_entity_poly.type
_entity_poly.pdbx_seq_one_letter_code
_entity_poly.pdbx_strand_id
1 'polypeptide(L)'
;MHEPLKSPSALLMAMEGRAMLEWASYALTWPWLRSAPRGDGHPVIVLPGLCAGDTTTIPLRRFLTHLGYEPYPWKQGLNFGPRDHVIKGMVDQVRAVQKKHKQKVSIIGWSLGGAMANALALQMPERVRQVITLGSPLTGHPKGTNAWRVFEMVSGFRSDDERLMDLVNGKPSVPTTSIMSKTDGVVNWRMSLAQESPISENIEISATHLGMGANPAVLWVIADRLAQLEGQWKPFQRSSAWHSLVYRDPHRFRLANLLAP
;
A
#
# COMPACT_ATOMS: atom_id res chain seq x y z
N MET A 1 12.88 -20.12 -16.26
CA MET A 1 13.63 -18.88 -16.03
C MET A 1 12.69 -17.71 -16.24
N HIS A 2 12.23 -17.07 -15.17
CA HIS A 2 11.47 -15.82 -15.32
C HIS A 2 12.47 -14.70 -15.62
N GLU A 3 12.26 -13.95 -16.72
CA GLU A 3 13.07 -12.75 -17.00
C GLU A 3 13.05 -11.80 -15.80
N PRO A 4 14.18 -11.16 -15.46
CA PRO A 4 14.21 -10.17 -14.39
C PRO A 4 13.29 -9.00 -14.76
N LEU A 5 12.31 -8.72 -13.89
CA LEU A 5 11.38 -7.61 -14.03
C LEU A 5 12.15 -6.29 -14.17
N LYS A 6 11.80 -5.49 -15.18
CA LYS A 6 12.45 -4.20 -15.46
C LYS A 6 11.66 -3.06 -14.80
N SER A 7 12.34 -1.95 -14.57
CA SER A 7 11.67 -0.72 -14.10
C SER A 7 10.62 -0.24 -15.13
N PRO A 8 9.55 0.45 -14.68
CA PRO A 8 8.57 1.04 -15.59
C PRO A 8 9.21 1.97 -16.64
N SER A 9 8.61 2.05 -17.82
CA SER A 9 9.12 2.89 -18.92
C SER A 9 9.19 4.38 -18.55
N ALA A 10 10.06 5.13 -19.23
CA ALA A 10 10.19 6.58 -19.05
C ALA A 10 8.87 7.33 -19.30
N LEU A 11 8.02 6.82 -20.19
CA LEU A 11 6.69 7.35 -20.43
C LEU A 11 5.81 7.23 -19.17
N LEU A 12 5.78 6.06 -18.53
CA LEU A 12 5.02 5.87 -17.29
C LEU A 12 5.55 6.77 -16.16
N MET A 13 6.88 6.92 -16.05
CA MET A 13 7.48 7.86 -15.10
C MET A 13 7.04 9.30 -15.38
N ALA A 14 7.07 9.76 -16.63
CA ALA A 14 6.60 11.11 -16.98
C ALA A 14 5.11 11.29 -16.67
N MET A 15 4.30 10.23 -16.83
CA MET A 15 2.88 10.23 -16.51
C MET A 15 2.57 10.33 -15.01
N GLU A 16 3.56 10.22 -14.11
CA GLU A 16 3.40 10.52 -12.67
C GLU A 16 3.06 12.00 -12.42
N GLY A 17 3.33 12.91 -13.37
CA GLY A 17 2.89 14.31 -13.28
C GLY A 17 1.36 14.47 -13.13
N ARG A 18 0.57 13.47 -13.55
CA ARG A 18 -0.88 13.44 -13.35
C ARG A 18 -1.28 13.29 -11.87
N ALA A 19 -0.36 12.95 -10.97
CA ALA A 19 -0.62 12.86 -9.54
C ALA A 19 -1.26 14.15 -9.00
N MET A 20 -0.89 15.32 -9.53
CA MET A 20 -1.52 16.60 -9.16
C MET A 20 -3.04 16.60 -9.35
N LEU A 21 -3.54 15.96 -10.42
CA LEU A 21 -4.96 15.83 -10.69
C LEU A 21 -5.63 14.88 -9.70
N GLU A 22 -4.96 13.81 -9.28
CA GLU A 22 -5.46 12.90 -8.25
C GLU A 22 -5.57 13.61 -6.89
N TRP A 23 -4.56 14.40 -6.53
CA TRP A 23 -4.60 15.25 -5.33
C TRP A 23 -5.71 16.32 -5.39
N ALA A 24 -5.97 16.92 -6.56
CA ALA A 24 -7.10 17.82 -6.74
C ALA A 24 -8.44 17.08 -6.64
N SER A 25 -8.53 15.86 -7.20
CA SER A 25 -9.74 15.04 -7.19
C SER A 25 -10.16 14.63 -5.78
N TYR A 26 -9.22 14.47 -4.84
CA TYR A 26 -9.51 14.19 -3.43
C TYR A 26 -10.46 15.23 -2.82
N ALA A 27 -10.17 16.52 -3.04
CA ALA A 27 -11.00 17.60 -2.52
C ALA A 27 -12.37 17.64 -3.21
N LEU A 28 -12.39 17.46 -4.54
CA LEU A 28 -13.63 17.50 -5.34
C LEU A 28 -14.58 16.34 -5.00
N THR A 29 -14.03 15.16 -4.73
CA THR A 29 -14.80 13.94 -4.43
C THR A 29 -15.04 13.74 -2.94
N TRP A 30 -14.62 14.69 -2.09
CA TRP A 30 -14.79 14.60 -0.65
C TRP A 30 -16.24 14.29 -0.23
N PRO A 31 -17.30 14.93 -0.77
CA PRO A 31 -18.68 14.60 -0.39
C PRO A 31 -19.05 13.13 -0.61
N TRP A 32 -18.57 12.53 -1.70
CA TRP A 32 -18.77 11.11 -1.99
C TRP A 32 -17.94 10.22 -1.05
N LEU A 33 -16.67 10.57 -0.82
CA LEU A 33 -15.79 9.85 0.11
C LEU A 33 -16.35 9.83 1.55
N ARG A 34 -17.09 10.86 1.96
CA ARG A 34 -17.76 10.90 3.28
C ARG A 34 -18.87 9.86 3.44
N SER A 35 -19.42 9.34 2.33
CA SER A 35 -20.40 8.23 2.35
C SER A 35 -19.76 6.85 2.32
N ALA A 36 -18.43 6.76 2.30
CA ALA A 36 -17.73 5.48 2.31
C ALA A 36 -18.02 4.71 3.62
N PRO A 37 -17.85 3.36 3.62
CA PRO A 37 -18.10 2.54 4.80
C PRO A 37 -17.36 3.03 6.03
N ARG A 38 -18.08 3.14 7.15
CA ARG A 38 -17.53 3.62 8.43
C ARG A 38 -16.81 2.51 9.18
N GLY A 39 -15.87 2.93 10.03
CA GLY A 39 -15.11 2.07 10.91
C GLY A 39 -15.78 1.81 12.26
N ASP A 40 -15.23 0.82 12.97
CA ASP A 40 -15.58 0.41 14.32
C ASP A 40 -14.67 1.05 15.40
N GLY A 41 -13.88 2.08 15.05
CA GLY A 41 -12.96 2.73 15.98
C GLY A 41 -11.56 2.11 16.07
N HIS A 42 -11.29 1.00 15.40
CA HIS A 42 -10.00 0.32 15.58
C HIS A 42 -8.81 1.16 15.10
N PRO A 43 -7.61 0.96 15.69
CA PRO A 43 -6.42 1.70 15.31
C PRO A 43 -5.86 1.31 13.95
N VAL A 44 -5.44 2.32 13.18
CA VAL A 44 -4.84 2.14 11.84
C VAL A 44 -3.48 2.84 11.78
N ILE A 45 -2.39 2.13 11.54
CA ILE A 45 -1.05 2.74 11.38
C ILE A 45 -0.78 2.98 9.90
N VAL A 46 -0.31 4.18 9.53
CA VAL A 46 -0.05 4.55 8.12
C VAL A 46 1.46 4.76 7.88
N LEU A 47 2.04 3.96 6.99
CA LEU A 47 3.47 3.94 6.66
C LEU A 47 3.71 4.68 5.32
N PRO A 48 4.50 5.76 5.30
CA PRO A 48 4.78 6.53 4.09
C PRO A 48 5.75 5.81 3.14
N GLY A 49 5.83 6.26 1.90
CA GLY A 49 6.82 5.79 0.92
C GLY A 49 8.24 6.30 1.18
N LEU A 50 9.19 5.89 0.33
CA LEU A 50 10.60 6.30 0.40
C LEU A 50 10.74 7.84 0.37
N CYS A 51 11.61 8.39 1.21
CA CYS A 51 11.85 9.82 1.41
C CYS A 51 10.61 10.64 1.84
N ALA A 52 9.49 9.99 2.15
CA ALA A 52 8.28 10.63 2.64
C ALA A 52 8.15 10.45 4.16
N GLY A 53 7.39 11.34 4.80
CA GLY A 53 7.16 11.33 6.24
C GLY A 53 5.67 11.50 6.57
N ASP A 54 5.38 11.76 7.84
CA ASP A 54 4.00 11.86 8.34
C ASP A 54 3.15 12.92 7.63
N THR A 55 3.77 13.97 7.09
CA THR A 55 3.06 15.05 6.39
C THR A 55 2.39 14.58 5.10
N THR A 56 3.01 13.66 4.37
CA THR A 56 2.49 13.19 3.07
C THR A 56 1.25 12.30 3.23
N THR A 57 1.07 11.70 4.41
CA THR A 57 -0.06 10.82 4.71
C THR A 57 -1.19 11.54 5.47
N ILE A 58 -1.07 12.85 5.74
CA ILE A 58 -2.12 13.62 6.43
C ILE A 58 -3.49 13.47 5.76
N PRO A 59 -3.64 13.56 4.42
CA PRO A 59 -4.96 13.49 3.79
C PRO A 59 -5.61 12.10 3.97
N LEU A 60 -4.83 11.03 3.82
CA LEU A 60 -5.29 9.67 4.12
C LEU A 60 -5.69 9.53 5.59
N ARG A 61 -4.88 10.01 6.53
CA ARG A 61 -5.21 9.94 7.97
C ARG A 61 -6.46 10.76 8.32
N ARG A 62 -6.65 11.94 7.73
CA ARG A 62 -7.87 12.74 7.89
C ARG A 62 -9.11 12.03 7.37
N PHE A 63 -8.98 11.36 6.23
CA PHE A 63 -10.04 10.51 5.69
C PHE A 63 -10.41 9.39 6.65
N LEU A 64 -9.41 8.67 7.19
CA LEU A 64 -9.65 7.61 8.18
C LEU A 64 -10.31 8.12 9.46
N THR A 65 -9.87 9.27 10.00
CA THR A 65 -10.53 9.91 11.15
C THR A 65 -11.99 10.23 10.84
N HIS A 66 -12.30 10.72 9.65
CA HIS A 66 -13.68 11.03 9.26
C HIS A 66 -14.60 9.79 9.23
N LEU A 67 -14.04 8.65 8.82
CA LEU A 67 -14.75 7.37 8.80
C LEU A 67 -14.90 6.75 10.19
N GLY A 68 -14.29 7.32 11.23
CA GLY A 68 -14.38 6.85 12.60
C GLY A 68 -13.29 5.84 13.00
N TYR A 69 -12.14 5.84 12.31
CA TYR A 69 -10.96 5.09 12.76
C TYR A 69 -10.04 5.96 13.63
N GLU A 70 -9.11 5.31 14.32
CA GLU A 70 -8.05 5.94 15.11
C GLU A 70 -6.69 5.86 14.36
N PRO A 71 -6.39 6.77 13.41
CA PRO A 71 -5.18 6.68 12.61
C PRO A 71 -3.93 7.17 13.36
N TYR A 72 -2.85 6.39 13.25
CA TYR A 72 -1.54 6.69 13.80
C TYR A 72 -0.57 7.05 12.67
N PRO A 73 0.18 8.15 12.80
CA PRO A 73 1.32 8.44 11.92
C PRO A 73 2.44 7.40 12.12
N TRP A 74 3.42 7.42 11.23
CA TRP A 74 4.60 6.57 11.26
C TRP A 74 5.63 6.95 12.35
N LYS A 75 5.79 8.25 12.63
CA LYS A 75 6.65 8.78 13.72
C LYS A 75 8.14 8.43 13.70
N GLN A 76 8.70 7.87 12.62
CA GLN A 76 10.16 7.65 12.49
C GLN A 76 10.85 8.69 11.59
N GLY A 77 10.25 9.86 11.39
CA GLY A 77 10.77 10.89 10.49
C GLY A 77 10.57 10.53 9.01
N LEU A 78 11.56 10.84 8.18
CA LEU A 78 11.55 10.46 6.76
C LEU A 78 11.84 8.97 6.63
N ASN A 79 11.06 8.29 5.79
CA ASN A 79 11.27 6.88 5.53
C ASN A 79 12.45 6.69 4.57
N PHE A 80 13.62 6.44 5.15
CA PHE A 80 14.82 6.04 4.42
C PHE A 80 15.01 4.52 4.39
N GLY A 81 13.95 3.75 4.61
CA GLY A 81 13.98 2.30 4.60
C GLY A 81 14.29 1.66 5.97
N PRO A 82 14.43 0.33 5.97
CA PRO A 82 14.33 -0.49 7.18
C PRO A 82 15.67 -0.53 7.95
N ARG A 83 16.13 0.64 8.41
CA ARG A 83 17.26 0.73 9.35
C ARG A 83 16.87 0.14 10.70
N ASP A 84 17.83 -0.34 11.49
CA ASP A 84 17.55 -1.03 12.76
C ASP A 84 16.64 -0.23 13.71
N HIS A 85 16.89 1.07 13.87
CA HIS A 85 16.06 1.94 14.70
C HIS A 85 14.64 2.10 14.14
N VAL A 86 14.49 2.11 12.81
CA VAL A 86 13.20 2.20 12.13
C VAL A 86 12.41 0.91 12.33
N ILE A 87 13.04 -0.25 12.12
CA ILE A 87 12.41 -1.56 12.34
C ILE A 87 11.94 -1.67 13.79
N LYS A 88 12.84 -1.39 14.75
CA LYS A 88 12.51 -1.40 16.17
C LYS A 88 11.36 -0.44 16.49
N GLY A 89 11.41 0.78 15.96
CA GLY A 89 10.37 1.79 16.15
C GLY A 89 9.00 1.35 15.64
N MET A 90 8.94 0.73 14.46
CA MET A 90 7.70 0.16 13.93
C MET A 90 7.11 -0.94 14.83
N VAL A 91 7.95 -1.89 15.26
CA VAL A 91 7.53 -3.00 16.13
C VAL A 91 7.02 -2.47 17.47
N ASP A 92 7.75 -1.53 18.08
CA ASP A 92 7.38 -0.91 19.34
C ASP A 92 6.09 -0.11 19.20
N GLN A 93 5.89 0.57 18.08
CA GLN A 93 4.65 1.29 17.80
C GLN A 93 3.45 0.36 17.67
N VAL A 94 3.56 -0.75 16.91
CA VAL A 94 2.48 -1.75 16.81
C VAL A 94 2.11 -2.28 18.21
N ARG A 95 3.13 -2.63 19.02
CA ARG A 95 2.92 -3.09 20.41
C ARG A 95 2.24 -2.03 21.27
N ALA A 96 2.69 -0.78 21.21
CA ALA A 96 2.15 0.30 22.01
C ALA A 96 0.70 0.62 21.65
N VAL A 97 0.39 0.69 20.34
CA VAL A 97 -0.96 0.96 19.85
C VAL A 97 -1.91 -0.19 20.18
N GLN A 98 -1.50 -1.44 19.92
CA GLN A 98 -2.28 -2.62 20.27
C GLN A 98 -2.56 -2.67 21.79
N LYS A 99 -1.56 -2.39 22.63
CA LYS A 99 -1.72 -2.37 24.09
C LYS A 99 -2.66 -1.26 24.56
N LYS A 100 -2.59 -0.08 23.95
CA LYS A 100 -3.44 1.07 24.29
C LYS A 100 -4.91 0.78 23.99
N HIS A 101 -5.20 0.25 22.80
CA HIS A 101 -6.59 0.03 22.35
C HIS A 101 -7.15 -1.34 22.73
N LYS A 102 -6.29 -2.27 23.15
CA LYS A 102 -6.64 -3.69 23.42
C LYS A 102 -7.29 -4.37 22.20
N GLN A 103 -6.94 -3.91 21.01
CA GLN A 103 -7.44 -4.41 19.73
C GLN A 103 -6.26 -4.56 18.77
N LYS A 104 -6.38 -5.47 17.80
CA LYS A 104 -5.39 -5.60 16.73
C LYS A 104 -5.38 -4.32 15.88
N VAL A 105 -4.23 -4.02 15.29
CA VAL A 105 -4.02 -2.80 14.48
C VAL A 105 -4.10 -3.13 13.00
N SER A 106 -4.79 -2.30 12.22
CA SER A 106 -4.67 -2.35 10.77
C SER A 106 -3.44 -1.55 10.33
N ILE A 107 -2.76 -1.98 9.28
CA ILE A 107 -1.59 -1.27 8.76
C ILE A 107 -1.83 -0.94 7.29
N ILE A 108 -1.72 0.34 6.94
CA ILE A 108 -1.70 0.80 5.55
C ILE A 108 -0.29 1.23 5.22
N GLY A 109 0.30 0.69 4.16
CA GLY A 109 1.62 1.11 3.71
C GLY A 109 1.62 1.49 2.24
N TRP A 110 2.36 2.54 1.92
CA TRP A 110 2.51 3.03 0.55
C TRP A 110 3.95 2.84 0.09
N SER A 111 4.14 2.26 -1.10
CA SER A 111 5.45 2.04 -1.69
C SER A 111 6.33 1.22 -0.74
N LEU A 112 7.55 1.68 -0.42
CA LEU A 112 8.41 1.05 0.59
C LEU A 112 7.72 0.86 1.96
N GLY A 113 6.81 1.76 2.35
CA GLY A 113 6.01 1.62 3.56
C GLY A 113 5.09 0.39 3.52
N GLY A 114 4.60 -0.02 2.35
CA GLY A 114 3.79 -1.23 2.20
C GLY A 114 4.61 -2.52 2.26
N ALA A 115 5.84 -2.50 1.75
CA ALA A 115 6.77 -3.62 1.92
C ALA A 115 7.06 -3.86 3.41
N MET A 116 7.34 -2.79 4.16
CA MET A 116 7.53 -2.86 5.62
C MET A 116 6.23 -3.23 6.37
N ALA A 117 5.07 -2.76 5.92
CA ALA A 117 3.78 -3.16 6.47
C ALA A 117 3.52 -4.67 6.31
N ASN A 118 3.87 -5.22 5.14
CA ASN A 118 3.77 -6.66 4.88
C ASN A 118 4.70 -7.46 5.80
N ALA A 119 5.94 -7.00 5.99
CA ALA A 119 6.86 -7.61 6.94
C ALA A 119 6.32 -7.61 8.38
N LEU A 120 5.72 -6.51 8.85
CA LEU A 120 5.07 -6.46 10.17
C LEU A 120 3.91 -7.46 10.28
N ALA A 121 3.11 -7.61 9.22
CA ALA A 121 2.00 -8.55 9.18
C ALA A 121 2.47 -10.02 9.19
N LEU A 122 3.60 -10.32 8.57
CA LEU A 122 4.26 -11.64 8.62
C LEU A 122 4.78 -11.96 10.02
N GLN A 123 5.43 -10.99 10.68
CA GLN A 123 6.15 -11.20 11.93
C GLN A 123 5.26 -11.09 13.18
N MET A 124 4.13 -10.37 13.11
CA MET A 124 3.27 -10.07 14.27
C MET A 124 1.76 -10.29 13.98
N PRO A 125 1.34 -11.43 13.40
CA PRO A 125 -0.05 -11.67 12.98
C PRO A 125 -1.07 -11.68 14.14
N GLU A 126 -0.60 -11.91 15.37
CA GLU A 126 -1.42 -11.83 16.57
C GLU A 126 -1.77 -10.40 16.97
N ARG A 127 -1.06 -9.40 16.42
CA ARG A 127 -1.25 -7.96 16.69
C ARG A 127 -1.79 -7.19 15.50
N VAL A 128 -1.63 -7.71 14.29
CA VAL A 128 -2.09 -7.08 13.06
C VAL A 128 -3.47 -7.62 12.69
N ARG A 129 -4.41 -6.71 12.46
CA ARG A 129 -5.79 -7.03 12.04
C ARG A 129 -5.84 -7.35 10.55
N GLN A 130 -5.21 -6.51 9.74
CA GLN A 130 -5.10 -6.64 8.30
C GLN A 130 -4.01 -5.69 7.78
N VAL A 131 -3.54 -5.93 6.56
CA VAL A 131 -2.60 -5.06 5.85
C VAL A 131 -3.16 -4.63 4.50
N ILE A 132 -3.06 -3.33 4.20
CA ILE A 132 -3.41 -2.74 2.91
C ILE A 132 -2.16 -2.08 2.33
N THR A 133 -1.79 -2.45 1.11
CA THR A 133 -0.57 -1.92 0.45
C THR A 133 -0.92 -1.15 -0.81
N LEU A 134 -0.22 -0.04 -1.05
CA LEU A 134 -0.45 0.83 -2.20
C LEU A 134 0.82 0.86 -3.06
N GLY A 135 0.76 0.31 -4.28
CA GLY A 135 1.89 0.34 -5.23
C GLY A 135 3.21 -0.15 -4.63
N SER A 136 3.16 -1.14 -3.75
CA SER A 136 4.29 -1.51 -2.88
C SER A 136 5.07 -2.69 -3.45
N PRO A 137 6.41 -2.68 -3.44
CA PRO A 137 7.19 -3.83 -3.92
C PRO A 137 7.11 -4.99 -2.89
N LEU A 138 6.22 -5.95 -3.13
CA LEU A 138 6.01 -7.13 -2.28
C LEU A 138 6.79 -8.35 -2.78
N THR A 139 7.05 -8.40 -4.08
CA THR A 139 7.78 -9.49 -4.74
C THR A 139 8.69 -8.95 -5.84
N GLY A 140 9.59 -9.79 -6.34
CA GLY A 140 10.35 -9.51 -7.57
C GLY A 140 11.69 -8.83 -7.37
N HIS A 141 12.40 -8.62 -8.49
CA HIS A 141 13.80 -8.24 -8.44
C HIS A 141 13.97 -6.74 -8.07
N PRO A 142 14.97 -6.40 -7.23
CA PRO A 142 15.42 -5.06 -6.85
C PRO A 142 15.42 -3.94 -7.92
N LYS A 143 15.65 -4.30 -9.19
CA LYS A 143 15.80 -3.37 -10.31
C LYS A 143 14.47 -3.09 -11.03
N GLY A 144 13.37 -3.65 -10.54
CA GLY A 144 12.02 -3.44 -11.08
C GLY A 144 11.35 -2.13 -10.63
N THR A 145 12.08 -1.22 -9.98
CA THR A 145 11.57 0.10 -9.58
C THR A 145 12.50 1.23 -10.00
N ASN A 146 11.97 2.31 -10.58
CA ASN A 146 12.75 3.52 -10.86
C ASN A 146 13.30 4.22 -9.60
N ALA A 147 12.82 3.86 -8.41
CA ALA A 147 13.28 4.42 -7.13
C ALA A 147 14.52 3.71 -6.56
N TRP A 148 15.06 2.65 -7.19
CA TRP A 148 16.14 1.83 -6.61
C TRP A 148 17.40 2.65 -6.27
N ARG A 149 17.80 3.60 -7.12
CA ARG A 149 18.97 4.46 -6.88
C ARG A 149 18.79 5.36 -5.67
N VAL A 150 17.60 5.93 -5.54
CA VAL A 150 17.25 6.78 -4.40
C VAL A 150 17.23 5.94 -3.14
N PHE A 151 16.66 4.73 -3.21
CA PHE A 151 16.63 3.79 -2.10
C PHE A 151 18.04 3.47 -1.61
N GLU A 152 18.95 3.07 -2.50
CA GLU A 152 20.32 2.73 -2.12
C GLU A 152 21.06 3.93 -1.51
N MET A 153 20.90 5.11 -2.13
CA MET A 153 21.53 6.35 -1.67
C MET A 153 21.10 6.75 -0.26
N VAL A 154 19.80 6.64 0.05
CA VAL A 154 19.27 7.14 1.33
C VAL A 154 19.19 6.06 2.39
N SER A 155 19.08 4.79 2.03
CA SER A 155 18.88 3.72 3.01
C SER A 155 20.18 3.15 3.55
N GLY A 156 21.24 3.16 2.75
CA GLY A 156 22.48 2.42 3.04
C GLY A 156 22.36 0.92 2.78
N PHE A 157 21.20 0.44 2.32
CA PHE A 157 21.02 -0.92 1.86
C PHE A 157 21.23 -1.01 0.35
N ARG A 158 21.69 -2.16 -0.11
CA ARG A 158 21.60 -2.48 -1.54
C ARG A 158 20.16 -2.86 -1.85
N SER A 159 19.68 -2.46 -3.03
CA SER A 159 18.36 -2.84 -3.47
C SER A 159 18.22 -4.36 -3.56
N ASP A 160 19.33 -5.08 -3.84
CA ASP A 160 19.46 -6.54 -3.97
C ASP A 160 19.87 -7.29 -2.71
N ASP A 161 19.71 -6.68 -1.54
CA ASP A 161 19.94 -7.37 -0.28
C ASP A 161 18.88 -8.47 -0.05
N GLU A 162 19.33 -9.74 -0.03
CA GLU A 162 18.48 -10.91 0.21
C GLU A 162 17.71 -10.81 1.54
N ARG A 163 18.30 -10.17 2.56
CA ARG A 163 17.65 -10.00 3.86
C ARG A 163 16.38 -9.15 3.76
N LEU A 164 16.38 -8.14 2.89
CA LEU A 164 15.20 -7.31 2.65
C LEU A 164 14.09 -8.10 1.95
N MET A 165 14.48 -8.94 1.00
CA MET A 165 13.56 -9.79 0.26
C MET A 165 12.95 -10.85 1.17
N ASP A 166 13.75 -11.50 2.02
CA ASP A 166 13.26 -12.50 2.97
C ASP A 166 12.31 -11.92 4.02
N LEU A 167 12.50 -10.66 4.41
CA LEU A 167 11.61 -10.00 5.37
C LEU A 167 10.20 -9.75 4.82
N VAL A 168 10.08 -9.52 3.50
CA VAL A 168 8.81 -9.16 2.85
C VAL A 168 8.21 -10.31 2.06
N ASN A 169 9.01 -11.32 1.70
CA ASN A 169 8.56 -12.47 0.95
C ASN A 169 7.79 -13.44 1.85
N GLY A 170 6.55 -13.70 1.47
CA GLY A 170 5.68 -14.61 2.19
C GLY A 170 4.24 -14.17 2.16
N LYS A 171 3.40 -14.99 2.77
CA LYS A 171 1.96 -14.80 2.85
C LYS A 171 1.56 -14.55 4.30
N PRO A 172 1.18 -13.32 4.66
CA PRO A 172 0.64 -13.06 5.98
C PRO A 172 -0.56 -13.97 6.28
N SER A 173 -0.68 -14.42 7.53
CA SER A 173 -1.85 -15.17 8.02
C SER A 173 -3.03 -14.26 8.37
N VAL A 174 -2.91 -12.96 8.07
CA VAL A 174 -3.93 -11.92 8.25
C VAL A 174 -4.44 -11.46 6.89
N PRO A 175 -5.66 -10.90 6.82
CA PRO A 175 -6.17 -10.34 5.59
C PRO A 175 -5.21 -9.35 4.95
N THR A 176 -5.00 -9.51 3.64
CA THR A 176 -4.03 -8.73 2.86
C THR A 176 -4.69 -8.19 1.60
N THR A 177 -4.69 -6.87 1.41
CA THR A 177 -5.17 -6.26 0.17
C THR A 177 -4.03 -5.49 -0.47
N SER A 178 -3.62 -5.89 -1.66
CA SER A 178 -2.73 -5.07 -2.49
C SER A 178 -3.52 -4.27 -3.51
N ILE A 179 -3.34 -2.94 -3.45
CA ILE A 179 -3.87 -2.01 -4.43
C ILE A 179 -2.72 -1.58 -5.33
N MET A 180 -2.86 -1.83 -6.62
CA MET A 180 -1.78 -1.64 -7.59
C MET A 180 -2.31 -0.93 -8.85
N SER A 181 -1.39 -0.39 -9.64
CA SER A 181 -1.72 0.16 -10.95
C SER A 181 -0.77 -0.32 -12.02
N LYS A 182 -1.31 -0.76 -13.16
CA LYS A 182 -0.51 -1.01 -14.37
C LYS A 182 0.09 0.26 -14.98
N THR A 183 -0.37 1.43 -14.55
CA THR A 183 0.18 2.74 -14.96
C THR A 183 1.09 3.37 -13.92
N ASP A 184 1.54 2.60 -12.93
CA ASP A 184 2.54 3.01 -11.95
C ASP A 184 3.88 3.26 -12.67
N GLY A 185 4.39 4.49 -12.58
CA GLY A 185 5.66 4.90 -13.18
C GLY A 185 6.88 4.66 -12.31
N VAL A 186 6.71 4.25 -11.06
CA VAL A 186 7.80 4.11 -10.07
C VAL A 186 8.11 2.64 -9.79
N VAL A 187 7.11 1.80 -9.56
CA VAL A 187 7.27 0.38 -9.25
C VAL A 187 6.61 -0.44 -10.36
N ASN A 188 7.32 -1.44 -10.90
CA ASN A 188 6.70 -2.38 -11.84
C ASN A 188 5.53 -3.08 -11.13
N TRP A 189 4.33 -2.91 -11.68
CA TRP A 189 3.09 -3.37 -11.06
C TRP A 189 3.08 -4.84 -10.67
N ARG A 190 3.86 -5.69 -11.35
CA ARG A 190 3.99 -7.13 -11.02
C ARG A 190 4.65 -7.35 -9.67
N MET A 191 5.57 -6.47 -9.28
CA MET A 191 6.18 -6.49 -7.95
C MET A 191 5.17 -6.16 -6.85
N SER A 192 4.10 -5.45 -7.20
CA SER A 192 3.03 -5.08 -6.28
C SER A 192 1.97 -6.16 -6.12
N LEU A 193 2.10 -7.31 -6.76
CA LEU A 193 1.18 -8.43 -6.54
C LEU A 193 1.50 -9.10 -5.20
N ALA A 194 0.53 -9.07 -4.29
CA ALA A 194 0.53 -9.90 -3.10
C ALA A 194 0.29 -11.36 -3.51
N GLN A 195 0.90 -12.29 -2.76
CA GLN A 195 0.66 -13.71 -2.95
C GLN A 195 -0.82 -14.05 -2.66
N GLU A 196 -1.45 -14.79 -3.57
CA GLU A 196 -2.88 -15.09 -3.48
C GLU A 196 -3.22 -16.08 -2.36
N SER A 197 -4.41 -15.91 -1.80
CA SER A 197 -4.85 -16.57 -0.58
C SER A 197 -6.36 -16.48 -0.46
N PRO A 198 -7.02 -17.40 0.28
CA PRO A 198 -8.41 -17.20 0.69
C PRO A 198 -8.68 -15.90 1.46
N ILE A 199 -7.64 -15.21 1.94
CA ILE A 199 -7.71 -13.92 2.64
C ILE A 199 -6.76 -12.86 2.05
N SER A 200 -6.30 -13.03 0.81
CA SER A 200 -5.44 -12.06 0.12
C SER A 200 -5.99 -11.76 -1.26
N GLU A 201 -5.98 -10.49 -1.65
CA GLU A 201 -6.44 -10.07 -2.97
C GLU A 201 -5.59 -8.95 -3.56
N ASN A 202 -5.57 -8.91 -4.89
CA ASN A 202 -4.94 -7.86 -5.69
C ASN A 202 -6.01 -7.08 -6.45
N ILE A 203 -6.04 -5.76 -6.29
CA ILE A 203 -7.03 -4.86 -6.92
C ILE A 203 -6.29 -3.87 -7.82
N GLU A 204 -6.56 -3.92 -9.13
CA GLU A 204 -6.02 -2.94 -10.08
C GLU A 204 -6.90 -1.69 -10.10
N ILE A 205 -6.28 -0.53 -9.85
CA ILE A 205 -6.90 0.79 -9.99
C ILE A 205 -6.03 1.64 -10.91
N SER A 206 -6.65 2.44 -11.79
CA SER A 206 -5.90 3.44 -12.54
C SER A 206 -5.49 4.59 -11.63
N ALA A 207 -4.20 4.65 -11.31
CA ALA A 207 -3.60 5.68 -10.48
C ALA A 207 -2.14 5.89 -10.88
N THR A 208 -1.59 7.06 -10.59
CA THR A 208 -0.12 7.24 -10.55
C THR A 208 0.40 6.72 -9.21
N HIS A 209 1.66 6.32 -9.15
CA HIS A 209 2.29 5.90 -7.90
C HIS A 209 2.20 6.98 -6.83
N LEU A 210 2.46 8.24 -7.20
CA LEU A 210 2.48 9.41 -6.31
C LEU A 210 1.07 9.95 -5.99
N GLY A 211 0.06 9.56 -6.76
CA GLY A 211 -1.33 9.95 -6.57
C GLY A 211 -2.19 8.91 -5.82
N MET A 212 -1.74 7.65 -5.70
CA MET A 212 -2.51 6.58 -5.06
C MET A 212 -3.05 6.93 -3.67
N GLY A 213 -2.26 7.62 -2.84
CA GLY A 213 -2.67 8.02 -1.49
C GLY A 213 -3.83 9.02 -1.43
N ALA A 214 -4.17 9.66 -2.56
CA ALA A 214 -5.26 10.63 -2.69
C ALA A 214 -6.35 10.19 -3.67
N ASN A 215 -6.11 9.12 -4.43
CA ASN A 215 -7.00 8.65 -5.46
C ASN A 215 -8.34 8.20 -4.85
N PRO A 216 -9.49 8.77 -5.26
CA PRO A 216 -10.77 8.49 -4.63
C PRO A 216 -11.20 7.02 -4.70
N ALA A 217 -10.85 6.31 -5.79
CA ALA A 217 -11.14 4.88 -5.92
C ALA A 217 -10.28 4.06 -4.94
N VAL A 218 -9.00 4.42 -4.77
CA VAL A 218 -8.13 3.79 -3.77
C VAL A 218 -8.67 4.01 -2.35
N LEU A 219 -9.08 5.23 -2.02
CA LEU A 219 -9.64 5.57 -0.71
C LEU A 219 -10.94 4.83 -0.43
N TRP A 220 -11.79 4.64 -1.43
CA TRP A 220 -13.01 3.85 -1.29
C TRP A 220 -12.71 2.38 -0.96
N VAL A 221 -11.74 1.77 -1.66
CA VAL A 221 -11.29 0.40 -1.34
C VAL A 221 -10.75 0.35 0.08
N ILE A 222 -9.89 1.29 0.48
CA ILE A 222 -9.38 1.35 1.86
C ILE A 222 -10.53 1.33 2.87
N ALA A 223 -11.53 2.20 2.70
CA ALA A 223 -12.68 2.27 3.60
C ALA A 223 -13.45 0.94 3.66
N ASP A 224 -13.73 0.36 2.50
CA ASP A 224 -14.48 -0.88 2.36
C ASP A 224 -13.75 -2.09 2.97
N ARG A 225 -12.42 -2.20 2.77
CA ARG A 225 -11.61 -3.26 3.38
C ARG A 225 -11.50 -3.10 4.89
N LEU A 226 -11.29 -1.87 5.38
CA LEU A 226 -11.20 -1.59 6.81
C LEU A 226 -12.51 -1.84 7.55
N ALA A 227 -13.67 -1.65 6.90
CA ALA A 227 -14.98 -1.84 7.51
C ALA A 227 -15.33 -3.31 7.81
N GLN A 228 -14.55 -4.26 7.28
CA GLN A 228 -14.80 -5.67 7.53
C GLN A 228 -14.46 -6.08 8.96
N LEU A 229 -15.34 -6.90 9.55
CA LEU A 229 -15.13 -7.46 10.88
C LEU A 229 -14.03 -8.52 10.87
N GLU A 230 -13.31 -8.64 11.99
CA GLU A 230 -12.31 -9.69 12.17
C GLU A 230 -12.94 -11.08 11.98
N GLY A 231 -12.26 -11.94 11.21
CA GLY A 231 -12.76 -13.28 10.88
C GLY A 231 -13.87 -13.35 9.83
N GLN A 232 -14.38 -12.20 9.34
CA GLN A 232 -15.44 -12.15 8.34
C GLN A 232 -14.95 -11.63 6.98
N TRP A 233 -13.66 -11.83 6.68
CA TRP A 233 -13.08 -11.31 5.46
C TRP A 233 -13.78 -11.86 4.20
N LYS A 234 -14.05 -10.97 3.26
CA LYS A 234 -14.63 -11.25 1.94
C LYS A 234 -13.87 -10.45 0.87
N PRO A 235 -13.66 -11.03 -0.32
CA PRO A 235 -13.06 -10.31 -1.45
C PRO A 235 -13.84 -9.06 -1.86
N PHE A 236 -13.18 -8.12 -2.53
CA PHE A 236 -13.77 -6.86 -2.94
C PHE A 236 -14.77 -7.10 -4.07
N GLN A 237 -16.00 -6.60 -3.92
CA GLN A 237 -17.05 -6.82 -4.91
C GLN A 237 -16.84 -5.93 -6.14
N ARG A 238 -16.49 -6.57 -7.25
CA ARG A 238 -16.27 -5.94 -8.57
C ARG A 238 -17.49 -6.06 -9.51
N SER A 239 -18.58 -6.69 -9.06
CA SER A 239 -19.60 -7.30 -9.92
C SER A 239 -20.58 -6.34 -10.60
N SER A 240 -20.63 -5.06 -10.22
CA SER A 240 -21.40 -4.08 -11.00
C SER A 240 -20.60 -3.62 -12.22
N ALA A 241 -21.27 -3.41 -13.37
CA ALA A 241 -20.62 -3.05 -14.63
C ALA A 241 -19.68 -1.83 -14.47
N TRP A 242 -20.12 -0.81 -13.74
CA TRP A 242 -19.31 0.37 -13.43
C TRP A 242 -18.15 0.09 -12.48
N HIS A 243 -18.33 -0.75 -11.45
CA HIS A 243 -17.24 -1.12 -10.54
C HIS A 243 -16.15 -1.89 -11.28
N SER A 244 -16.50 -2.77 -12.22
CA SER A 244 -15.51 -3.51 -13.01
C SER A 244 -14.64 -2.63 -13.90
N LEU A 245 -15.11 -1.43 -14.29
CA LEU A 245 -14.34 -0.46 -15.06
C LEU A 245 -13.33 0.32 -14.19
N VAL A 246 -13.63 0.53 -12.91
CA VAL A 246 -12.80 1.27 -11.96
C VAL A 246 -11.86 0.34 -11.18
N TYR A 247 -12.39 -0.79 -10.70
CA TYR A 247 -11.74 -1.80 -9.88
C TYR A 247 -11.54 -3.07 -10.69
N ARG A 248 -10.37 -3.18 -11.31
CA ARG A 248 -10.09 -4.18 -12.34
C ARG A 248 -9.40 -5.41 -11.77
N ASP A 249 -9.50 -6.49 -12.52
CA ASP A 249 -8.76 -7.72 -12.27
C ASP A 249 -7.34 -7.61 -12.87
N PRO A 250 -6.28 -7.67 -12.03
CA PRO A 250 -4.90 -7.52 -12.50
C PRO A 250 -4.46 -8.61 -13.47
N HIS A 251 -5.08 -9.79 -13.45
CA HIS A 251 -4.72 -10.91 -14.34
C HIS A 251 -5.22 -10.75 -15.78
N ARG A 252 -6.12 -9.79 -16.04
CA ARG A 252 -6.59 -9.51 -17.39
C ARG A 252 -5.55 -8.74 -18.20
N PHE A 253 -5.26 -9.22 -19.40
CA PHE A 253 -4.33 -8.57 -20.32
C PHE A 253 -4.83 -7.19 -20.76
N ARG A 254 -3.92 -6.21 -20.85
CA ARG A 254 -4.18 -4.86 -21.36
C ARG A 254 -2.99 -4.31 -22.13
N LEU A 255 -3.23 -3.31 -22.97
CA LEU A 255 -2.16 -2.53 -23.62
C LEU A 255 -1.17 -1.92 -22.61
N ALA A 256 -1.62 -1.59 -21.40
CA ALA A 256 -0.75 -1.11 -20.32
C ALA A 256 0.33 -2.16 -19.93
N ASN A 257 0.08 -3.45 -20.13
CA ASN A 257 1.08 -4.51 -19.91
C ASN A 257 2.29 -4.37 -20.85
N LEU A 258 2.14 -3.70 -21.99
CA LEU A 258 3.23 -3.45 -22.93
C LEU A 258 4.16 -2.32 -22.47
N LEU A 259 3.69 -1.42 -21.59
CA LEU A 259 4.42 -0.25 -21.12
C LEU A 259 5.25 -0.50 -19.86
N ALA A 260 4.99 -1.61 -19.18
CA ALA A 260 5.73 -2.11 -18.02
C ALA A 260 6.11 -3.60 -18.29
N PRO A 261 7.20 -3.86 -19.05
CA PRO A 261 7.68 -5.22 -19.31
C PRO A 261 8.19 -5.92 -18.04
#